data_AF-A0A497EUJ7-F1
#
_entry.id   AF-A0A497EUJ7-F1
#
_cell.length_a   1.000
_cell.length_b   1.000
_cell.length_c   1.000
_cell.angle_alpha   90.00
_cell.angle_beta   90.00
_cell.angle_gamma   90.00
#
_symmetry.space_group_name_H-M   'P 1'
#
loop_
_entity.id
_entity.type
_entity.pdbx_description
1 polymer ?
#
loop_
_entity_poly.entity_id
_entity_poly.type
_entity_poly.pdbx_seq_one_letter_code
_entity_poly.pdbx_strand_id
1 'polypeptide(L)'
;MEKHIVKRKVNNLNEHVFTPKIIGFLCNWCGYAAADLAGVMRLRYPANIRIIRVMCSGRVDPSHVLSAFKLGADGVIIIGCHPGDCHYLNGNYRAERKAVLLRKLLRDLGINPNRLEINWASAGEGTRFVNI
;
A
#
# COMPACT_ATOMS: atom_id res chain seq x y z
N MET A 1 21.65 32.10 -45.77
CA MET A 1 20.50 31.87 -44.88
C MET A 1 20.59 30.42 -44.41
N GLU A 2 21.24 30.16 -43.28
CA GLU A 2 20.58 30.10 -41.94
C GLU A 2 19.45 29.05 -41.94
N LYS A 3 19.45 27.96 -41.17
CA LYS A 3 20.10 27.65 -39.89
C LYS A 3 20.24 26.14 -39.72
N HIS A 4 21.36 25.74 -39.12
CA HIS A 4 21.49 24.53 -38.32
C HIS A 4 20.33 24.39 -37.31
N ILE A 5 19.69 23.23 -37.27
CA ILE A 5 19.17 22.69 -36.02
C ILE A 5 19.70 21.26 -35.89
N VAL A 6 20.86 21.19 -35.22
CA VAL A 6 21.37 19.99 -34.59
C VAL A 6 20.25 19.42 -33.73
N LYS A 7 19.65 18.29 -34.13
CA LYS A 7 18.85 17.48 -33.21
C LYS A 7 19.82 16.95 -32.16
N ARG A 8 19.94 17.69 -31.06
CA ARG A 8 20.66 17.29 -29.85
C ARG A 8 20.20 15.87 -29.48
N LYS A 9 21.11 14.90 -29.61
CA LYS A 9 21.10 13.70 -28.77
C LYS A 9 21.13 14.19 -27.32
N VAL A 10 19.99 14.22 -26.66
CA VAL A 10 19.97 14.27 -25.20
C VAL A 10 20.12 12.82 -24.75
N ASN A 11 21.39 12.38 -24.67
CA ASN A 11 21.74 11.19 -23.91
C ASN A 11 21.64 11.55 -22.43
N ASN A 12 20.49 11.34 -21.80
CA ASN A 12 20.39 11.37 -20.35
C ASN A 12 20.53 9.93 -19.83
N LEU A 13 21.77 9.57 -19.49
CA LEU A 13 22.14 8.22 -19.06
C LEU A 13 21.96 7.96 -17.56
N ASN A 14 21.22 8.79 -16.80
CA ASN A 14 21.01 8.60 -15.36
C ASN A 14 19.65 9.14 -14.88
N GLU A 15 18.55 8.73 -15.50
CA GLU A 15 17.22 8.96 -14.93
C GLU A 15 16.81 7.72 -14.15
N HIS A 16 17.10 7.69 -12.85
CA HIS A 16 16.52 6.67 -11.98
C HIS A 16 15.01 6.87 -11.96
N VAL A 17 14.28 6.02 -12.69
CA VAL A 17 12.82 6.00 -12.67
C VAL A 17 12.36 5.80 -11.23
N PHE A 18 11.69 6.81 -10.67
CA PHE A 18 11.17 6.76 -9.31
C PHE A 18 10.22 5.56 -9.15
N THR A 19 10.53 4.69 -8.19
CA THR A 19 9.70 3.53 -7.84
C THR A 19 9.26 3.69 -6.38
N PRO A 20 7.97 3.94 -6.10
CA PRO A 20 7.53 4.25 -4.75
C PRO A 20 7.65 3.03 -3.84
N LYS A 21 8.21 3.19 -2.64
CA LYS A 21 8.34 2.14 -1.62
C LYS A 21 7.04 2.04 -0.82
N ILE A 22 6.28 0.96 -1.01
CA ILE A 22 5.02 0.74 -0.30
C ILE A 22 5.21 -0.30 0.80
N ILE A 23 4.75 -0.01 2.01
CA ILE A 23 4.64 -0.99 3.10
C ILE A 23 3.19 -1.45 3.21
N GLY A 24 2.96 -2.76 3.08
CA GLY A 24 1.63 -3.35 3.19
C GLY A 24 1.47 -4.14 4.48
N PHE A 25 0.55 -3.75 5.36
CA PHE A 25 0.14 -4.56 6.51
C PHE A 25 -1.08 -5.41 6.12
N LEU A 26 -0.86 -6.72 5.95
CA LEU A 26 -1.90 -7.63 5.46
C LEU A 26 -2.38 -8.54 6.59
N CYS A 27 -3.70 -8.57 6.78
CA CYS A 27 -4.37 -9.52 7.66
C CYS A 27 -4.16 -10.96 7.16
N ASN A 28 -3.72 -11.86 8.04
CA ASN A 28 -3.43 -13.26 7.75
C ASN A 28 -4.60 -13.98 7.06
N TRP A 29 -5.83 -13.78 7.55
CA TRP A 29 -6.98 -14.57 7.17
C TRP A 29 -7.59 -14.21 5.81
N CYS A 30 -7.39 -12.98 5.33
CA CYS A 30 -8.01 -12.53 4.09
C CYS A 30 -7.02 -11.77 3.22
N GLY A 31 -6.56 -10.57 3.61
CA GLY A 31 -5.66 -9.76 2.78
C GLY A 31 -4.37 -10.49 2.35
N TYR A 32 -3.72 -11.22 3.27
CA TYR A 32 -2.52 -12.01 2.96
C TYR A 32 -2.85 -13.20 2.05
N ALA A 33 -3.94 -13.93 2.34
CA ALA A 33 -4.41 -15.02 1.50
C ALA A 33 -4.81 -14.56 0.08
N ALA A 34 -5.35 -13.35 -0.07
CA ALA A 34 -5.63 -12.74 -1.36
C ALA A 34 -4.34 -12.48 -2.15
N ALA A 35 -3.29 -12.01 -1.48
CA ALA A 35 -1.97 -11.84 -2.08
C ALA A 35 -1.35 -13.19 -2.51
N ASP A 36 -1.48 -14.23 -1.67
CA ASP A 36 -1.06 -15.59 -2.01
C ASP A 36 -1.81 -16.11 -3.23
N LEU A 37 -3.14 -15.93 -3.27
CA LEU A 37 -3.97 -16.33 -4.40
C LEU A 37 -3.59 -15.58 -5.68
N ALA A 38 -3.29 -14.28 -5.61
CA ALA A 38 -2.78 -13.53 -6.75
C ALA A 38 -1.47 -14.15 -7.31
N GLY A 39 -0.59 -14.63 -6.42
CA GLY A 39 0.60 -15.38 -6.79
C GLY A 39 0.29 -16.72 -7.47
N VAL A 40 -0.63 -17.51 -6.90
CA VAL A 40 -1.11 -18.79 -7.47
C VAL A 40 -1.71 -18.58 -8.87
N MET A 41 -2.49 -17.52 -9.04
CA MET A 41 -3.10 -17.12 -10.32
C MET A 41 -2.11 -16.49 -11.30
N ARG A 42 -0.85 -16.26 -10.89
CA ARG A 42 0.20 -15.61 -11.69
C ARG A 42 -0.21 -14.20 -12.17
N LEU A 43 -1.01 -13.49 -11.37
CA LEU A 43 -1.41 -12.12 -11.66
C LEU A 43 -0.22 -11.18 -11.48
N ARG A 44 -0.07 -10.23 -12.41
CA ARG A 44 1.02 -9.23 -12.36
C ARG A 44 0.53 -7.95 -11.72
N TYR A 45 1.35 -7.41 -10.84
CA TYR A 45 1.20 -6.11 -10.22
C TYR A 45 2.60 -5.53 -9.97
N PRO A 46 2.74 -4.21 -9.72
CA PRO A 46 4.04 -3.60 -9.46
C PRO A 46 4.78 -4.23 -8.27
N ALA A 47 6.07 -4.54 -8.44
CA ALA A 47 6.91 -5.21 -7.44
C ALA A 47 7.49 -4.24 -6.38
N ASN A 48 6.73 -3.23 -5.98
CA ASN A 48 7.18 -2.14 -5.13
C ASN A 48 6.52 -2.12 -3.73
N ILE A 49 5.66 -3.10 -3.46
CA ILE A 49 5.08 -3.37 -2.14
C ILE A 49 5.93 -4.38 -1.36
N ARG A 50 6.15 -4.13 -0.07
CA ARG A 50 6.72 -5.08 0.90
C ARG A 50 5.67 -5.41 1.94
N ILE A 51 5.29 -6.68 1.99
CA ILE A 51 4.19 -7.16 2.84
C ILE A 51 4.72 -7.53 4.24
N ILE A 52 4.08 -6.99 5.27
CA ILE A 52 4.20 -7.39 6.67
C ILE A 52 2.91 -8.11 7.05
N ARG A 53 3.02 -9.39 7.36
CA ARG A 53 1.88 -10.20 7.79
C ARG A 53 1.53 -9.89 9.24
N VAL A 54 0.26 -9.63 9.50
CA VAL A 54 -0.31 -9.49 10.85
C VAL A 54 -1.52 -10.40 10.98
N MET A 55 -1.85 -10.85 12.20
CA MET A 55 -3.01 -11.73 12.38
C MET A 55 -4.33 -11.03 12.01
N CYS A 56 -4.44 -9.72 12.27
CA CYS A 56 -5.63 -8.94 11.98
C CYS A 56 -5.24 -7.51 11.59
N SER A 57 -5.99 -6.86 10.71
CA SER A 57 -5.83 -5.41 10.44
C SER A 57 -5.97 -4.58 11.72
N GLY A 58 -6.79 -5.03 12.69
CA GLY A 58 -6.92 -4.39 14.00
C GLY A 58 -5.63 -4.33 14.82
N ARG A 59 -4.65 -5.21 14.52
CA ARG A 59 -3.31 -5.22 15.13
C ARG A 59 -2.47 -4.01 14.73
N VAL A 60 -2.77 -3.41 13.57
CA VAL A 60 -2.05 -2.25 13.05
C VAL A 60 -2.36 -1.04 13.93
N ASP A 61 -1.42 -0.74 14.82
CA ASP A 61 -1.37 0.49 15.59
C ASP A 61 -0.87 1.68 14.75
N PRO A 62 -1.35 2.91 15.00
CA PRO A 62 -0.84 4.11 14.33
C PRO A 62 0.68 4.29 14.40
N SER A 63 1.32 3.86 15.49
CA SER A 63 2.78 3.91 15.64
C SER A 63 3.53 3.10 14.57
N HIS A 64 2.98 1.98 14.09
CA HIS A 64 3.61 1.21 13.00
C HIS A 64 3.60 1.99 11.68
N VAL A 65 2.48 2.65 11.37
CA VAL A 65 2.32 3.45 10.15
C VAL A 65 3.24 4.67 10.19
N LEU A 66 3.28 5.39 11.31
CA LEU A 66 4.19 6.52 11.51
C LEU A 66 5.65 6.08 11.41
N SER A 67 6.00 4.91 11.95
CA SER A 67 7.34 4.34 11.84
C SER A 67 7.69 4.01 10.38
N ALA A 68 6.76 3.47 9.60
CA ALA A 68 6.98 3.22 8.17
C ALA A 68 7.28 4.51 7.41
N PHE A 69 6.54 5.59 7.66
CA PHE A 69 6.85 6.90 7.06
C PHE A 69 8.19 7.45 7.53
N LYS A 70 8.51 7.35 8.83
CA LYS A 70 9.81 7.77 9.39
C LYS A 70 10.98 7.02 8.75
N LEU A 71 10.79 5.75 8.37
CA LEU A 71 11.78 4.91 7.68
C LEU A 71 11.81 5.12 6.15
N GLY A 72 11.04 6.08 5.62
CA GLY A 72 11.08 6.46 4.21
C GLY A 72 10.12 5.69 3.30
N ALA A 73 9.01 5.16 3.82
CA ALA A 73 7.94 4.61 2.97
C ALA A 73 7.24 5.74 2.19
N ASP A 74 7.06 5.55 0.88
CA ASP A 74 6.31 6.46 0.01
C ASP A 74 4.80 6.29 0.19
N GLY A 75 4.36 5.09 0.60
CA GLY A 75 2.99 4.81 0.95
C GLY A 75 2.88 3.66 1.95
N VAL A 76 1.78 3.64 2.69
CA VAL A 76 1.41 2.55 3.61
C VAL A 76 0.00 2.10 3.26
N ILE A 77 -0.18 0.80 3.07
CA ILE A 77 -1.50 0.21 2.85
C ILE A 77 -1.80 -0.83 3.93
N ILE A 78 -3.05 -0.85 4.40
CA ILE A 78 -3.56 -1.87 5.31
C ILE A 78 -4.64 -2.65 4.56
N ILE A 79 -4.49 -3.97 4.46
CA ILE A 79 -5.49 -4.83 3.79
C ILE A 79 -6.06 -5.82 4.79
N GLY A 80 -7.36 -5.71 5.03
CA GLY A 80 -8.12 -6.54 5.97
C GLY A 80 -9.16 -7.43 5.31
N CYS A 81 -9.89 -8.17 6.15
CA CYS A 81 -11.15 -8.81 5.78
C CYS A 81 -12.20 -7.72 5.47
N HIS A 82 -13.19 -8.04 4.62
CA HIS A 82 -14.35 -7.17 4.41
C HIS A 82 -15.07 -6.85 5.73
N PRO A 83 -15.63 -5.64 5.88
CA PRO A 83 -16.53 -5.31 6.98
C PRO A 83 -17.63 -6.38 7.12
N GLY A 84 -17.76 -6.97 8.31
CA GLY A 84 -18.66 -8.10 8.57
C GLY A 84 -17.97 -9.48 8.60
N ASP A 85 -16.88 -9.65 7.85
CA ASP A 85 -16.20 -10.96 7.67
C ASP A 85 -14.91 -11.09 8.48
N CYS A 86 -14.69 -10.21 9.45
CA CYS A 86 -13.46 -10.24 10.23
C CYS A 86 -13.39 -11.51 11.07
N HIS A 87 -12.32 -12.28 10.90
CA HIS A 87 -12.05 -13.48 11.70
C HIS A 87 -12.09 -13.23 13.22
N TYR A 88 -11.67 -12.03 13.65
CA TYR A 88 -11.73 -11.58 15.04
C TYR A 88 -12.89 -10.62 15.31
N LEU A 89 -14.02 -10.81 14.62
CA LEU A 89 -15.28 -10.07 14.72
C LEU A 89 -15.21 -8.60 14.30
N ASN A 90 -14.49 -7.77 15.05
CA ASN A 90 -14.55 -6.32 14.93
C ASN A 90 -13.18 -5.65 14.71
N GLY A 91 -12.15 -6.44 14.42
CA GLY A 91 -10.78 -5.95 14.26
C GLY A 91 -10.61 -4.97 13.09
N ASN A 92 -11.25 -5.24 11.96
CA ASN A 92 -11.22 -4.36 10.79
C ASN A 92 -11.94 -3.02 11.01
N TYR A 93 -13.10 -3.01 11.68
CA TYR A 93 -13.78 -1.76 12.05
C TYR A 93 -12.93 -0.88 12.97
N ARG A 94 -12.16 -1.49 13.89
CA ARG A 94 -11.19 -0.75 14.73
C ARG A 94 -10.05 -0.18 13.87
N ALA A 95 -9.56 -0.95 12.90
CA ALA A 95 -8.51 -0.49 11.99
C ALA A 95 -8.98 0.69 11.12
N GLU A 96 -10.21 0.65 10.61
CA GLU A 96 -10.82 1.74 9.84
C GLU A 96 -10.93 3.03 10.65
N ARG A 97 -11.46 2.97 11.88
CA ARG A 97 -11.53 4.13 12.77
C ARG A 97 -10.14 4.71 13.07
N LYS A 98 -9.15 3.85 13.32
CA LYS A 98 -7.74 4.26 13.51
C LYS A 98 -7.19 4.95 12.26
N ALA A 99 -7.45 4.39 11.07
CA ALA A 99 -6.98 4.96 9.80
C ALA A 99 -7.59 6.34 9.54
N VAL A 100 -8.89 6.53 9.82
CA VAL A 100 -9.56 7.84 9.69
C VAL A 100 -8.90 8.89 10.59
N LEU A 101 -8.67 8.58 11.86
CA LEU A 101 -8.00 9.49 12.79
C LEU A 101 -6.56 9.75 12.38
N LEU A 102 -5.85 8.71 11.93
CA LEU A 102 -4.46 8.83 11.51
C LEU A 102 -4.31 9.65 10.23
N ARG A 103 -5.25 9.63 9.29
CA ARG A 103 -5.20 10.52 8.11
C ARG A 103 -5.29 12.00 8.51
N LYS A 104 -6.04 12.35 9.56
CA LYS A 104 -6.04 13.71 10.15
C LYS A 104 -4.67 14.01 10.78
N LEU A 105 -4.18 13.07 11.58
CA LEU A 105 -2.78 12.85 11.98
C LEU A 105 -1.76 13.36 10.96
N LEU A 106 -1.70 12.63 9.85
CA LEU A 106 -0.72 12.83 8.80
C LEU A 106 -0.81 14.23 8.19
N ARG A 107 -2.03 14.74 7.98
CA ARG A 107 -2.24 16.09 7.45
C ARG A 107 -1.62 17.15 8.36
N ASP A 108 -1.83 17.06 9.67
CA ASP A 108 -1.29 18.01 10.64
C ASP A 108 0.25 17.94 10.72
N LEU A 109 0.82 16.76 10.42
CA LEU A 109 2.27 16.54 10.30
C LEU A 109 2.85 16.93 8.93
N GLY A 110 2.05 17.49 8.01
CA GLY A 110 2.49 17.84 6.66
C GLY A 110 2.70 16.65 5.71
N ILE A 111 2.24 15.46 6.08
CA ILE A 111 2.28 14.26 5.24
C ILE A 111 0.96 14.16 4.48
N ASN A 112 1.03 13.99 3.15
CA ASN A 112 -0.18 13.80 2.34
C ASN A 112 -1.00 12.60 2.85
N PRO A 113 -2.24 12.80 3.33
CA PRO A 113 -3.06 11.74 3.93
C PRO A 113 -3.44 10.62 2.96
N ASN A 114 -3.35 10.85 1.65
CA ASN A 114 -3.58 9.83 0.62
C ASN A 114 -2.44 8.81 0.53
N ARG A 115 -1.32 9.04 1.24
CA ARG A 115 -0.21 8.09 1.33
C ARG A 115 -0.48 6.95 2.32
N LEU A 116 -1.53 7.05 3.13
CA LEU A 116 -2.05 5.95 3.95
C LEU A 116 -3.35 5.46 3.32
N GLU A 117 -3.45 4.18 3.02
CA GLU A 117 -4.67 3.55 2.50
C GLU A 117 -5.11 2.38 3.37
N ILE A 118 -6.43 2.15 3.45
CA ILE A 118 -7.01 0.93 4.01
C ILE A 118 -8.02 0.37 3.02
N ASN A 119 -7.87 -0.91 2.69
CA ASN A 119 -8.73 -1.60 1.74
C ASN A 119 -9.03 -3.02 2.24
N TRP A 120 -9.91 -3.72 1.53
CA TRP A 120 -10.47 -4.99 1.96
C TRP A 120 -10.39 -5.98 0.82
N ALA A 121 -9.93 -7.19 1.08
CA ALA A 121 -9.94 -8.30 0.13
C ALA A 121 -10.11 -9.60 0.90
N SER A 122 -11.12 -10.39 0.55
CA SER A 122 -11.32 -11.75 1.06
C SER A 122 -10.24 -12.70 0.55
N ALA A 123 -10.11 -13.88 1.16
CA ALA A 123 -9.12 -14.87 0.74
C ALA A 123 -9.26 -15.30 -0.73
N GLY A 124 -10.47 -15.24 -1.30
CA GLY A 124 -10.75 -15.62 -2.69
C GLY A 124 -10.52 -14.51 -3.73
N GLU A 125 -10.10 -13.32 -3.30
CA GLU A 125 -10.08 -12.12 -4.16
C GLU A 125 -8.66 -11.73 -4.63
N GLY A 126 -7.94 -12.69 -5.23
CA GLY A 126 -6.61 -12.44 -5.80
C GLY A 126 -6.63 -11.36 -6.90
N THR A 127 -7.65 -11.38 -7.77
CA THR A 127 -7.85 -10.33 -8.78
C THR A 127 -8.13 -8.96 -8.18
N ARG A 128 -8.79 -8.89 -7.02
CA ARG A 128 -9.00 -7.60 -6.34
C ARG A 128 -7.70 -7.09 -5.75
N PHE A 129 -6.92 -7.95 -5.10
CA PHE A 129 -5.64 -7.59 -4.50
C PHE A 129 -4.72 -6.86 -5.48
N VAL A 130 -4.63 -7.33 -6.73
CA VAL A 130 -3.78 -6.68 -7.75
C VAL A 130 -4.33 -5.36 -8.31
N ASN A 131 -5.61 -5.08 -8.08
CA ASN A 131 -6.30 -3.87 -8.53
C ASN A 131 -6.50 -2.83 -7.41
N ILE A 132 -6.09 -3.15 -6.18
CA ILE A 132 -6.00 -2.22 -5.05
C ILE A 132 -4.72 -1.40 -5.21
#